data_AF-A0A1C5ZB54-F1
#
_entry.id   AF-A0A1C5ZB54-F1
#
_cell.length_a   1.000
_cell.length_b   1.000
_cell.length_c   1.000
_cell.angle_alpha   90.00
_cell.angle_beta   90.00
_cell.angle_gamma   90.00
#
_symmetry.space_group_name_H-M   'P 1'
#
loop_
_entity.id
_entity.type
_entity.pdbx_description
1 polymer ?
#
loop_
_entity_poly.entity_id
_entity_poly.type
_entity_poly.pdbx_seq_one_letter_code
_entity_poly.pdbx_strand_id
1 'polypeptide(L)'
;MVVTNTDDHLRNRAFILTDKGWILSPLYDVNPVPYGDELSLNVDEEDNRISIDLAVQTAVRFGISKSDAEDYAEDILKIIRDNWEKTAVGYGLTRRQIEEMRPAFSACY
;
A
#
# COMPACT_ATOMS: atom_id res chain seq x y z
N MET A 1 1.66 -1.01 -2.90
CA MET A 1 2.83 -0.16 -3.27
C MET A 1 3.74 0.17 -2.09
N VAL A 2 3.31 1.02 -1.15
CA VAL A 2 4.23 1.61 -0.13
C VAL A 2 4.89 0.58 0.79
N VAL A 3 4.26 -0.58 0.98
CA VAL A 3 4.79 -1.72 1.75
C VAL A 3 5.15 -2.93 0.88
N THR A 4 5.20 -2.77 -0.46
CA THR A 4 5.45 -3.88 -1.39
C THR A 4 4.53 -5.10 -1.15
N ASN A 5 3.25 -4.87 -0.83
CA ASN A 5 2.27 -5.96 -0.79
C ASN A 5 1.94 -6.37 -2.23
N THR A 6 2.58 -7.43 -2.71
CA THR A 6 2.42 -7.92 -4.09
C THR A 6 1.25 -8.88 -4.27
N ASP A 7 0.67 -9.40 -3.18
CA ASP A 7 -0.42 -10.39 -3.19
C ASP A 7 -1.82 -9.77 -2.89
N ASP A 8 -2.03 -8.49 -3.24
CA ASP A 8 -3.33 -7.83 -3.10
C ASP A 8 -4.24 -8.11 -4.31
N HIS A 9 -4.67 -9.35 -4.45
CA HIS A 9 -5.61 -9.77 -5.50
C HIS A 9 -7.09 -9.50 -5.11
N LEU A 10 -8.02 -9.59 -6.07
CA LEU A 10 -9.44 -9.25 -5.85
C LEU A 10 -10.13 -10.02 -4.70
N ARG A 11 -9.63 -11.20 -4.31
CA ARG A 11 -10.16 -11.94 -3.15
C ARG A 11 -9.80 -11.31 -1.80
N ASN A 12 -8.83 -10.41 -1.78
CA ASN A 12 -8.41 -9.62 -0.62
C ASN A 12 -9.20 -8.30 -0.51
N ARG A 13 -10.28 -8.18 -1.30
CA ARG A 13 -11.29 -7.12 -1.21
C ARG A 13 -12.65 -7.74 -0.90
N ALA A 14 -13.22 -7.39 0.25
CA ALA A 14 -14.55 -7.82 0.63
C ALA A 14 -15.50 -6.63 0.84
N PHE A 15 -16.79 -6.92 0.71
CA PHE A 15 -17.87 -6.00 1.04
C PHE A 15 -18.69 -6.57 2.20
N ILE A 16 -19.15 -5.69 3.08
CA ILE A 16 -20.03 -6.03 4.20
C ILE A 16 -21.42 -5.53 3.88
N LEU A 17 -22.43 -6.41 3.97
CA LEU A 17 -23.83 -6.02 3.84
C LEU A 17 -24.32 -5.45 5.17
N THR A 18 -24.82 -4.21 5.13
CA THR A 18 -25.43 -3.51 6.25
C THR A 18 -26.92 -3.25 5.98
N ASP A 19 -27.65 -2.76 6.98
CA ASP A 19 -29.03 -2.28 6.84
C ASP A 19 -29.16 -1.12 5.83
N LYS A 20 -28.08 -0.38 5.58
CA LYS A 20 -27.99 0.74 4.62
C LYS A 20 -27.40 0.33 3.27
N GLY A 21 -27.09 -0.95 3.06
CA GLY A 21 -26.50 -1.47 1.84
C GLY A 21 -25.05 -1.95 2.00
N TRP A 22 -24.37 -2.17 0.87
CA TRP A 22 -23.00 -2.67 0.85
C TRP A 22 -21.99 -1.58 1.18
N ILE A 23 -21.04 -1.89 2.05
CA ILE A 23 -19.88 -1.05 2.34
C ILE A 23 -18.59 -1.85 2.07
N LEU A 24 -17.47 -1.15 1.86
CA LEU A 24 -16.16 -1.80 1.86
C LEU A 24 -15.85 -2.34 3.26
N SER A 25 -15.30 -3.55 3.32
CA SER A 25 -14.72 -4.08 4.55
C SER A 25 -13.48 -3.28 4.97
N PRO A 26 -13.12 -3.30 6.27
CA PRO A 26 -11.78 -2.90 6.69
C PRO A 26 -10.72 -3.70 5.94
N LEU A 27 -9.56 -3.09 5.72
CA LEU A 27 -8.42 -3.74 5.07
C LEU A 27 -7.96 -4.97 5.86
N TYR A 28 -7.67 -6.07 5.16
CA TYR A 28 -7.16 -7.32 5.72
C TYR A 28 -6.09 -7.92 4.81
N ASP A 29 -5.37 -8.92 5.32
CA ASP A 29 -4.34 -9.69 4.59
C ASP A 29 -3.28 -8.81 3.88
N VAL A 30 -2.77 -7.82 4.63
CA VAL A 30 -1.67 -6.96 4.15
C VAL A 30 -0.35 -7.55 4.60
N ASN A 31 0.48 -7.97 3.67
CA ASN A 31 1.79 -8.54 3.96
C ASN A 31 2.90 -7.81 3.20
N PRO A 32 3.88 -7.17 3.87
CA PRO A 32 5.01 -6.60 3.18
C PRO A 32 5.90 -7.67 2.56
N VAL A 33 6.37 -7.48 1.31
CA VAL A 33 7.23 -8.43 0.62
C VAL A 33 8.56 -7.75 0.27
N PRO A 34 9.69 -8.07 0.92
CA PRO A 34 10.93 -7.31 0.74
C PRO A 34 11.52 -7.39 -0.67
N TYR A 35 11.23 -8.46 -1.41
CA TYR A 35 11.76 -8.69 -2.75
C TYR A 35 10.63 -8.90 -3.76
N GLY A 36 9.50 -8.21 -3.55
CA GLY A 36 8.39 -8.21 -4.49
C GLY A 36 8.65 -7.23 -5.63
N ASP A 37 8.45 -7.68 -6.86
CA ASP A 37 8.77 -6.88 -8.06
C ASP A 37 7.54 -6.14 -8.61
N GLU A 38 6.38 -6.78 -8.63
CA GLU A 38 5.16 -6.29 -9.28
C GLU A 38 3.91 -6.53 -8.43
N LEU A 39 2.87 -5.71 -8.66
CA LEU A 39 1.57 -5.87 -8.02
C LEU A 39 0.74 -6.96 -8.71
N SER A 40 -0.13 -7.63 -7.93
CA SER A 40 -1.11 -8.59 -8.46
C SER A 40 -2.14 -7.98 -9.42
N LEU A 41 -2.33 -6.67 -9.38
CA LEU A 41 -3.28 -5.93 -10.21
C LEU A 41 -2.55 -4.77 -10.89
N ASN A 42 -2.94 -4.48 -12.13
CA ASN A 42 -2.46 -3.30 -12.81
C ASN A 42 -2.93 -2.04 -12.09
N VAL A 43 -2.07 -1.04 -12.07
CA VAL A 43 -2.35 0.30 -11.58
C VAL A 43 -3.15 1.05 -12.64
N ASP A 44 -2.70 0.95 -13.89
CA ASP A 44 -3.40 1.43 -15.07
C ASP A 44 -3.86 0.27 -15.97
N GLU A 45 -4.00 0.51 -17.27
CA GLU A 45 -4.46 -0.51 -18.23
C GLU A 45 -3.42 -1.63 -18.43
N GLU A 46 -2.12 -1.32 -18.33
CA GLU A 46 -1.03 -2.20 -18.80
C GLU A 46 0.14 -2.33 -17.79
N ASP A 47 0.21 -1.49 -16.76
CA ASP A 47 1.36 -1.37 -15.84
C ASP A 47 0.97 -1.70 -14.39
N ASN A 48 1.66 -2.67 -13.80
CA ASN A 48 1.51 -3.14 -12.42
C ASN A 48 2.74 -2.84 -11.54
N ARG A 49 3.67 -2.01 -12.01
CA ARG A 49 4.90 -1.70 -11.26
C ARG A 49 4.59 -0.95 -9.97
N ILE A 50 5.48 -1.13 -9.00
CA ILE A 50 5.44 -0.38 -7.75
C ILE A 50 5.96 1.04 -8.01
N SER A 51 5.05 1.95 -8.35
CA SER A 51 5.38 3.34 -8.67
C SER A 51 4.32 4.30 -8.13
N ILE A 52 4.74 5.21 -7.24
CA ILE A 52 3.86 6.24 -6.69
C ILE A 52 3.45 7.25 -7.76
N ASP A 53 4.37 7.61 -8.65
CA ASP A 53 4.10 8.50 -9.78
C ASP A 53 3.02 7.91 -10.72
N LEU A 54 3.09 6.60 -10.98
CA LEU A 54 2.07 5.89 -11.76
C LEU A 54 0.69 5.95 -11.08
N ALA A 55 0.64 5.76 -9.76
CA ALA A 55 -0.61 5.87 -9.00
C ALA A 55 -1.19 7.28 -9.05
N VAL A 56 -0.36 8.31 -8.87
CA VAL A 56 -0.77 9.73 -8.93
C VAL A 56 -1.31 10.09 -10.32
N GLN A 57 -0.62 9.68 -11.39
CA GLN A 57 -1.06 9.94 -12.76
C GLN A 57 -2.39 9.25 -13.07
N THR A 58 -2.55 8.02 -12.58
CA THR A 58 -3.75 7.21 -12.85
C THR A 58 -4.97 7.68 -12.04
N ALA A 59 -4.76 8.28 -10.86
CA ALA A 59 -5.83 8.71 -9.95
C ALA A 59 -6.88 9.63 -10.60
N VAL A 60 -6.46 10.44 -11.59
CA VAL A 60 -7.35 11.34 -12.34
C VAL A 60 -8.45 10.58 -13.09
N ARG A 61 -8.18 9.36 -13.56
CA ARG A 61 -9.19 8.49 -14.21
C ARG A 61 -10.30 8.08 -13.24
N PHE A 62 -10.03 8.08 -11.94
CA PHE A 62 -10.97 7.74 -10.88
C PHE A 62 -11.60 8.96 -10.20
N GLY A 63 -11.43 10.15 -10.78
CA GLY A 63 -12.03 11.39 -10.29
C GLY A 63 -11.31 12.02 -9.09
N ILE A 64 -10.08 11.58 -8.79
CA ILE A 64 -9.21 12.20 -7.79
C ILE A 64 -8.30 13.19 -8.52
N SER A 65 -8.26 14.45 -8.08
CA SER A 65 -7.38 15.44 -8.74
C SER A 65 -5.91 15.06 -8.54
N LYS A 66 -5.04 15.50 -9.46
CA LYS A 66 -3.60 15.21 -9.33
C LYS A 66 -3.03 15.76 -8.01
N SER A 67 -3.45 16.97 -7.61
CA SER A 67 -3.03 17.60 -6.35
C SER A 67 -3.45 16.76 -5.15
N ASP A 68 -4.72 16.33 -5.10
CA ASP A 68 -5.19 15.50 -3.98
C ASP A 68 -4.46 14.16 -3.93
N ALA A 69 -4.18 13.56 -5.10
CA ALA A 69 -3.43 12.31 -5.18
C ALA A 69 -1.97 12.46 -4.70
N GLU A 70 -1.32 13.58 -5.03
CA GLU A 70 0.01 13.93 -4.53
C GLU A 70 0.00 14.11 -3.01
N ASP A 71 -0.98 14.86 -2.47
CA ASP A 71 -1.15 15.08 -1.04
C ASP A 71 -1.39 13.75 -0.28
N TYR A 72 -2.28 12.89 -0.79
CA TYR A 72 -2.52 11.57 -0.19
C TYR A 72 -1.28 10.67 -0.24
N ALA A 73 -0.54 10.68 -1.34
CA ALA A 73 0.68 9.91 -1.47
C ALA A 73 1.73 10.38 -0.46
N GLU A 74 1.95 11.69 -0.34
CA GLU A 74 2.90 12.26 0.62
C GLU A 74 2.54 11.90 2.07
N ASP A 75 1.26 12.04 2.42
CA ASP A 75 0.77 11.70 3.77
C ASP A 75 0.98 10.21 4.10
N ILE A 76 0.62 9.30 3.18
CA ILE A 76 0.80 7.85 3.37
C ILE A 76 2.28 7.50 3.52
N LEU A 77 3.13 8.03 2.63
CA LEU A 77 4.58 7.80 2.67
C LEU A 77 5.19 8.25 3.99
N LYS A 78 4.82 9.46 4.43
CA LYS A 78 5.28 10.02 5.71
C LYS A 78 4.82 9.20 6.91
N ILE A 79 3.54 8.84 6.97
CA ILE A 79 2.98 8.03 8.06
C ILE A 79 3.73 6.70 8.15
N ILE A 80 3.94 6.01 7.03
CA ILE A 80 4.61 4.71 7.05
C ILE A 80 6.08 4.87 7.45
N ARG A 81 6.83 5.77 6.77
CA ARG A 81 8.23 6.06 7.07
C ARG A 81 8.47 6.34 8.55
N ASP A 82 7.63 7.16 9.16
CA ASP A 82 7.86 7.66 10.52
C ASP A 82 7.50 6.64 11.61
N ASN A 83 6.75 5.58 11.26
CA ASN A 83 6.12 4.67 12.23
C ASN A 83 6.41 3.18 12.03
N TRP A 84 6.75 2.69 10.83
CA TRP A 84 6.80 1.23 10.58
C TRP A 84 7.85 0.51 11.44
N GLU A 85 9.07 1.06 11.57
CA GLU A 85 10.11 0.48 12.42
C GLU A 85 9.73 0.50 13.89
N LYS A 86 9.17 1.62 14.37
CA LYS A 86 8.71 1.76 15.77
C LYS A 86 7.61 0.76 16.07
N THR A 87 6.69 0.57 15.13
CA THR A 87 5.60 -0.40 15.22
C THR A 87 6.16 -1.82 15.29
N ALA A 88 7.11 -2.16 14.42
CA ALA A 88 7.77 -3.47 14.42
C ALA A 88 8.50 -3.76 15.75
N VAL A 89 9.23 -2.78 16.29
CA VAL A 89 9.86 -2.88 17.62
C VAL A 89 8.81 -3.07 18.72
N GLY A 90 7.69 -2.34 18.67
CA GLY A 90 6.58 -2.48 19.60
C GLY A 90 5.96 -3.88 19.63
N TYR A 91 6.02 -4.60 18.51
CA TYR A 91 5.60 -6.01 18.38
C TYR A 91 6.73 -7.02 18.68
N GLY A 92 7.90 -6.57 19.13
CA GLY A 92 8.99 -7.43 19.57
C GLY A 92 9.90 -7.97 18.46
N LEU A 93 9.84 -7.41 17.25
CA LEU A 93 10.75 -7.77 16.17
C LEU A 93 12.17 -7.31 16.50
N THR A 94 13.14 -8.20 16.27
CA THR A 94 14.56 -7.87 16.44
C THR A 94 15.02 -6.92 15.35
N ARG A 95 16.10 -6.16 15.63
CA ARG A 95 16.75 -5.31 14.62
C ARG A 95 17.05 -6.07 13.33
N ARG A 96 17.54 -7.31 13.43
CA ARG A 96 17.85 -8.14 12.26
C ARG A 96 16.61 -8.38 11.38
N GLN A 97 15.48 -8.74 11.99
CA GLN A 97 14.22 -8.96 11.25
C GLN A 97 13.70 -7.67 10.61
N ILE A 98 13.84 -6.53 11.28
CA ILE A 98 13.46 -5.22 10.74
C ILE A 98 14.32 -4.87 9.52
N GLU A 99 15.64 -5.05 9.60
CA GLU A 99 16.53 -4.82 8.46
C GLU A 99 16.25 -5.78 7.29
N GLU A 100 15.93 -7.05 7.57
CA GLU A 100 15.50 -8.02 6.56
C GLU A 100 14.22 -7.56 5.82
N MET A 101 13.31 -6.87 6.52
CA MET A 101 12.06 -6.36 5.95
C MET A 101 12.17 -4.98 5.30
N ARG A 102 13.24 -4.21 5.59
CA ARG A 102 13.43 -2.83 5.10
C ARG A 102 13.22 -2.66 3.59
N PRO A 103 13.67 -3.58 2.71
CA PRO A 103 13.41 -3.45 1.28
C PRO A 103 11.92 -3.32 0.90
N ALA A 104 11.01 -3.92 1.68
CA ALA A 104 9.57 -3.83 1.45
C ALA A 104 9.02 -2.40 1.65
N PHE A 105 9.77 -1.54 2.33
CA PHE A 105 9.40 -0.16 2.63
C PHE A 105 10.24 0.84 1.82
N SER A 106 10.98 0.38 0.81
CA SER A 106 11.88 1.22 0.00
C SER A 106 11.17 2.42 -0.64
N ALA A 107 9.92 2.26 -1.06
CA ALA A 107 9.12 3.36 -1.62
C ALA A 107 8.92 4.56 -0.67
N CYS A 108 9.14 4.38 0.64
CA CYS A 108 9.01 5.44 1.64
C CYS A 108 10.19 6.43 1.69
N TYR A 109 11.31 6.10 1.05
CA TYR A 109 12.60 6.80 1.13
C TYR A 109 13.11 7.19 -0.25
#